data_AF-A0A7G8W2U6-F1
#
_entry.id   AF-A0A7G8W2U6-F1
#
_cell.length_a   1.000
_cell.length_b   1.000
_cell.length_c   1.000
_cell.angle_alpha   90.00
_cell.angle_beta   90.00
_cell.angle_gamma   90.00
#
_symmetry.space_group_name_H-M   'P 1'
#
loop_
_entity.id
_entity.type
_entity.pdbx_description
1 polymer ?
#
loop_
_entity_poly.entity_id
_entity_poly.type
_entity_poly.pdbx_seq_one_letter_code
_entity_poly.pdbx_strand_id
1 'polypeptide(L)'
;MLALFAAVLWWPRPPEVSSDALQTAMRIAIARGDSPGRDPICVANGLAYDQEPVNVEIDNAATVSWMNILVAAGLYAAPANGVAGGAVSQALLVYQPLPTLADWAGARRLCIARAVKLESVANIGRVDDMRLRGKPYTGVPADVRWVLDQPAPWLDNPGVAEALARELPTWRSARWQPAAQGWQLTQRKNFVRIDEQWVPGDIADLPPARAGAAL
;
A
#
# COMPACT_ATOMS: atom_id res chain seq x y z
N MET A 1 -10.15 -24.34 66.05
CA MET A 1 -9.02 -24.03 65.16
C MET A 1 -9.55 -24.13 63.72
N LEU A 2 -9.96 -23.01 63.13
CA LEU A 2 -10.54 -22.96 61.77
C LEU A 2 -9.39 -22.79 60.77
N ALA A 3 -9.15 -23.80 59.94
CA ALA A 3 -8.18 -23.74 58.86
C ALA A 3 -8.83 -23.09 57.62
N LEU A 4 -8.44 -21.85 57.33
CA LEU A 4 -8.75 -21.17 56.07
C LEU A 4 -7.81 -21.69 54.99
N PHE A 5 -8.31 -22.53 54.09
CA PHE A 5 -7.62 -22.85 52.83
C PHE A 5 -7.76 -21.65 51.89
N ALA A 6 -6.67 -20.91 51.71
CA ALA A 6 -6.57 -19.91 50.65
C ALA A 6 -6.40 -20.64 49.31
N ALA A 7 -7.48 -20.71 48.52
CA ALA A 7 -7.41 -21.15 47.15
C ALA A 7 -6.69 -20.07 46.32
N VAL A 8 -5.44 -20.36 45.92
CA VAL A 8 -4.72 -19.53 44.96
C VAL A 8 -5.39 -19.74 43.59
N LEU A 9 -6.18 -18.75 43.16
CA LEU A 9 -6.72 -18.69 41.81
C LEU A 9 -5.56 -18.49 40.84
N TRP A 10 -5.14 -19.58 40.19
CA TRP A 10 -4.16 -19.56 39.11
C TRP A 10 -4.81 -18.92 37.88
N TRP A 11 -4.60 -17.61 37.70
CA TRP A 11 -4.91 -16.96 36.43
C TRP A 11 -3.82 -17.31 35.42
N PRO A 12 -4.15 -17.95 34.28
CA PRO A 12 -3.17 -18.14 33.22
C PRO A 12 -2.68 -16.78 32.75
N ARG A 13 -1.36 -16.60 32.71
CA ARG A 13 -0.78 -15.37 32.16
C ARG A 13 -1.16 -15.29 30.68
N PRO A 14 -1.61 -14.13 30.18
CA PRO A 14 -1.80 -13.93 28.75
C PRO A 14 -0.50 -14.29 28.01
N PRO A 15 -0.59 -14.91 26.82
CA PRO A 15 0.60 -15.24 26.06
C PRO A 15 1.40 -13.97 25.79
N GLU A 16 2.71 -14.05 26.01
CA GLU A 16 3.62 -12.93 25.76
C GLU A 16 3.64 -12.62 24.26
N VAL A 17 3.54 -11.33 23.92
CA VAL A 17 3.60 -10.88 22.54
C VAL A 17 4.56 -9.72 22.41
N SER A 18 5.48 -9.85 21.47
CA SER A 18 6.52 -8.86 21.18
C SER A 18 6.41 -8.37 19.73
N SER A 19 6.96 -7.18 19.48
CA SER A 19 7.05 -6.61 18.14
C SER A 19 7.79 -7.54 17.18
N ASP A 20 8.90 -8.12 17.64
CA ASP A 20 9.71 -9.06 16.84
C ASP A 20 8.94 -10.33 16.47
N ALA A 21 8.12 -10.86 17.39
CA ALA A 21 7.29 -12.03 17.10
C ALA A 21 6.25 -11.72 16.01
N LEU A 22 5.56 -10.58 16.13
CA LEU A 22 4.56 -10.16 15.13
C LEU A 22 5.21 -9.76 13.80
N GLN A 23 6.38 -9.14 13.83
CA GLN A 23 7.14 -8.81 12.62
C GLN A 23 7.61 -10.07 11.90
N THR A 24 8.07 -11.09 12.64
CA THR A 24 8.42 -12.40 12.10
C THR A 24 7.20 -13.07 11.49
N ALA A 25 6.05 -13.04 12.17
CA ALA A 25 4.78 -13.54 11.65
C ALA A 25 4.39 -12.87 10.32
N MET A 26 4.52 -11.54 10.22
CA MET A 26 4.31 -10.81 8.97
C MET A 26 5.30 -11.23 7.88
N ARG A 27 6.60 -11.35 8.18
CA ARG A 27 7.61 -11.79 7.20
C ARG A 27 7.31 -13.18 6.66
N ILE A 28 6.89 -14.11 7.52
CA ILE A 28 6.48 -15.46 7.12
C ILE A 28 5.23 -15.42 6.24
N ALA A 29 4.22 -14.63 6.62
CA ALA A 29 3.00 -14.46 5.84
C ALA A 29 3.27 -13.87 4.45
N ILE A 30 4.13 -12.84 4.38
CA ILE A 30 4.61 -12.21 3.15
C ILE A 30 5.34 -13.23 2.28
N ALA A 31 6.16 -14.12 2.84
CA ALA A 31 6.91 -15.12 2.08
C ALA A 31 6.04 -16.27 1.55
N ARG A 32 4.91 -16.58 2.21
CA ARG A 32 4.05 -17.75 1.88
C ARG A 32 2.89 -17.45 0.94
N GLY A 33 2.47 -16.19 0.79
CA GLY A 33 1.35 -15.81 -0.08
C GLY A 33 1.78 -15.06 -1.34
N ASP A 34 0.80 -14.72 -2.18
CA ASP A 34 0.94 -13.65 -3.19
C ASP A 34 1.20 -12.35 -2.44
N SER A 35 2.49 -12.05 -2.33
CA SER A 35 3.03 -11.20 -1.29
C SER A 35 2.67 -9.74 -1.52
N PRO A 36 2.13 -9.01 -0.51
CA PRO A 36 1.94 -7.56 -0.63
C PRO A 36 3.25 -6.83 -0.97
N GLY A 37 4.41 -7.41 -0.67
CA GLY A 37 5.71 -6.80 -0.92
C GLY A 37 6.24 -6.91 -2.35
N ARG A 38 5.47 -7.42 -3.31
CA ARG A 38 5.88 -7.50 -4.73
C ARG A 38 5.01 -6.68 -5.67
N ASP A 39 3.88 -6.16 -5.19
CA ASP A 39 2.96 -5.42 -6.02
C ASP A 39 3.45 -3.97 -6.21
N PRO A 40 3.57 -3.48 -7.46
CA PRO A 40 3.88 -2.09 -7.70
C PRO A 40 2.73 -1.20 -7.21
N ILE A 41 3.08 -0.03 -6.67
CA ILE A 41 2.08 0.94 -6.21
C ILE A 41 1.82 1.91 -7.34
N CYS A 42 0.61 1.87 -7.91
CA CYS A 42 0.26 2.65 -9.10
C CYS A 42 -0.94 3.55 -8.85
N VAL A 43 -0.97 4.69 -9.55
CA VAL A 43 -2.07 5.65 -9.52
C VAL A 43 -3.34 5.02 -10.07
N ALA A 44 -4.49 5.47 -9.57
CA ALA A 44 -5.81 4.96 -9.91
C ALA A 44 -6.73 6.08 -10.44
N ASN A 45 -6.23 6.91 -11.35
CA ASN A 45 -6.96 8.07 -11.88
C ASN A 45 -7.56 7.86 -13.27
N GLY A 46 -7.47 6.64 -13.82
CA GLY A 46 -8.09 6.27 -15.10
C GLY A 46 -7.38 6.81 -16.35
N LEU A 47 -6.33 7.64 -16.21
CA LEU A 47 -5.51 8.05 -17.34
C LEU A 47 -4.67 6.88 -17.84
N ALA A 48 -4.53 6.75 -19.16
CA ALA A 48 -3.62 5.79 -19.76
C ALA A 48 -2.20 6.39 -19.82
N TYR A 49 -1.26 5.73 -19.18
CA TYR A 49 0.16 6.10 -19.24
C TYR A 49 0.86 5.18 -20.23
N ASP A 50 0.68 5.45 -21.51
CA ASP A 50 1.44 4.85 -22.60
C ASP A 50 2.44 5.87 -23.16
N GLN A 51 3.07 5.54 -24.29
CA GLN A 51 4.04 6.42 -24.94
C GLN A 51 3.40 7.32 -26.02
N GLU A 52 2.08 7.45 -26.01
CA GLU A 52 1.36 8.34 -26.93
C GLU A 52 1.31 9.78 -26.33
N PRO A 53 1.26 10.82 -27.18
CA PRO A 53 1.00 12.18 -26.72
C PRO A 53 -0.38 12.30 -26.07
N VAL A 54 -0.47 13.09 -24.99
CA VAL A 54 -1.74 13.39 -24.32
C VAL A 54 -2.22 14.77 -24.77
N ASN A 55 -3.39 14.81 -25.39
CA ASN A 55 -4.06 16.03 -25.80
C ASN A 55 -5.13 16.40 -24.78
N VAL A 56 -5.06 17.61 -24.24
CA VAL A 56 -5.97 18.10 -23.19
C VAL A 56 -6.60 19.41 -23.63
N GLU A 57 -7.93 19.50 -23.54
CA GLU A 57 -8.65 20.77 -23.74
C GLU A 57 -8.21 21.79 -22.67
N ILE A 58 -7.98 23.04 -23.08
CA ILE A 58 -7.42 24.07 -22.19
C ILE A 58 -8.32 24.35 -20.98
N ASP A 59 -9.63 24.19 -21.13
CA ASP A 59 -10.63 24.40 -20.07
C ASP A 59 -10.78 23.21 -19.11
N ASN A 60 -10.20 22.04 -19.41
CA ASN A 60 -10.14 20.89 -18.51
C ASN A 60 -9.06 21.07 -17.44
N ALA A 61 -9.32 21.99 -16.50
CA ALA A 61 -8.37 22.41 -15.48
C ALA A 61 -7.84 21.24 -14.62
N ALA A 62 -8.66 20.22 -14.35
CA ALA A 62 -8.25 19.05 -13.58
C ALA A 62 -7.17 18.24 -14.32
N THR A 63 -7.39 17.95 -15.60
CA THR A 63 -6.43 17.18 -16.41
C THR A 63 -5.19 18.01 -16.70
N VAL A 64 -5.33 19.32 -16.97
CA VAL A 64 -4.19 20.24 -17.13
C VAL A 64 -3.32 20.28 -15.87
N SER A 65 -3.95 20.41 -14.69
CA SER A 65 -3.25 20.38 -13.41
C SER A 65 -2.49 19.06 -13.22
N TRP A 66 -3.15 17.93 -13.48
CA TRP A 66 -2.52 16.62 -13.38
C TRP A 66 -1.33 16.46 -14.33
N MET A 67 -1.47 16.84 -15.60
CA MET A 67 -0.38 16.75 -16.56
C MET A 67 0.80 17.66 -16.19
N ASN A 68 0.54 18.84 -15.64
CA ASN A 68 1.60 19.74 -15.14
C ASN A 68 2.36 19.14 -13.94
N ILE A 69 1.72 18.34 -13.09
CA ILE A 69 2.42 17.56 -12.07
C ILE A 69 3.35 16.53 -12.71
N LEU A 70 2.92 15.85 -13.78
CA LEU A 70 3.77 14.89 -14.50
C LEU A 70 4.94 15.58 -15.23
N VAL A 71 4.75 16.82 -15.69
CA VAL A 71 5.85 17.67 -16.21
C VAL A 71 6.84 18.01 -15.10
N ALA A 72 6.35 18.42 -13.93
CA ALA A 72 7.21 18.68 -12.76
C ALA A 72 7.95 17.42 -12.27
N ALA A 73 7.38 16.24 -12.51
CA ALA A 73 8.01 14.94 -12.24
C ALA A 73 9.02 14.50 -13.32
N GLY A 74 9.17 15.26 -14.41
CA GLY A 74 10.04 14.90 -15.54
C GLY A 74 9.55 13.69 -16.34
N LEU A 75 8.25 13.40 -16.30
CA LEU A 75 7.62 12.30 -17.04
C LEU A 75 7.05 12.77 -18.38
N TYR A 76 6.73 14.05 -18.51
CA TYR A 76 6.27 14.70 -19.74
C TYR A 76 7.03 16.00 -19.98
N ALA A 77 7.16 16.40 -21.25
CA ALA A 77 7.67 17.72 -21.62
C ALA A 77 6.63 18.81 -21.33
N ALA A 78 7.09 20.06 -21.19
CA ALA A 78 6.20 21.21 -21.09
C ALA A 78 5.19 21.25 -22.25
N PRO A 79 3.93 21.62 -22.01
CA PRO A 79 2.89 21.52 -23.03
C PRO A 79 3.15 22.46 -24.20
N ALA A 80 2.89 21.98 -25.41
CA ALA A 80 2.81 22.81 -26.60
C ALA A 80 1.35 23.17 -26.88
N ASN A 81 1.12 24.36 -27.44
CA ASN A 81 -0.21 24.72 -27.94
C ASN A 81 -0.54 23.87 -29.17
N GLY A 82 -1.73 23.28 -29.18
CA GLY A 82 -2.28 22.53 -30.29
C GLY A 82 -3.70 22.99 -30.62
N VAL A 83 -4.22 22.47 -31.72
CA VAL A 83 -5.61 22.72 -32.13
C VAL A 83 -6.19 21.42 -32.67
N ALA A 84 -7.42 21.10 -32.28
CA ALA A 84 -8.17 19.97 -32.84
C ALA A 84 -9.48 20.43 -33.47
N GLY A 85 -9.97 19.66 -34.43
CA GLY A 85 -11.23 19.91 -35.13
C GLY A 85 -11.07 20.66 -36.45
N GLY A 86 -12.09 20.52 -37.31
CA GLY A 86 -12.20 21.18 -38.61
C GLY A 86 -12.82 22.58 -38.51
N ALA A 87 -14.11 22.70 -38.87
CA ALA A 87 -14.80 24.00 -38.98
C ALA A 87 -14.92 24.80 -37.67
N VAL A 88 -14.78 24.16 -36.51
CA VAL A 88 -14.67 24.81 -35.20
C VAL A 88 -13.41 24.26 -34.53
N SER A 89 -12.41 25.11 -34.36
CA SER A 89 -11.12 24.73 -33.80
C SER A 89 -11.15 24.83 -32.27
N GLN A 90 -10.84 23.75 -31.57
CA GLN A 90 -10.69 23.72 -30.12
C GLN A 90 -9.21 23.85 -29.76
N ALA A 91 -8.89 24.79 -28.86
CA ALA A 91 -7.54 24.99 -28.38
C ALA A 91 -7.15 23.89 -27.39
N LEU A 92 -5.98 23.29 -27.60
CA LEU A 92 -5.47 22.16 -26.83
C LEU A 92 -4.09 22.45 -26.25
N LEU A 93 -3.77 21.76 -25.17
CA LEU A 93 -2.40 21.54 -24.71
C LEU A 93 -1.98 20.11 -25.08
N VAL A 94 -0.84 19.99 -25.74
CA VAL A 94 -0.26 18.72 -26.18
C VAL A 94 0.95 18.42 -25.29
N TYR A 95 0.87 17.32 -24.54
CA TYR A 95 1.93 16.84 -23.65
C TYR A 95 2.64 15.66 -24.28
N GLN A 96 3.96 15.78 -24.46
CA GLN A 96 4.80 14.72 -25.03
C GLN A 96 5.43 13.89 -23.91
N PRO A 97 5.32 12.55 -23.94
CA PRO A 97 5.95 11.70 -22.94
C PRO A 97 7.48 11.77 -23.06
N LEU A 98 8.17 11.76 -21.91
CA LEU A 98 9.62 11.66 -21.85
C LEU A 98 10.05 10.20 -21.66
N PRO A 99 11.29 9.82 -22.06
CA PRO A 99 11.78 8.44 -21.91
C PRO A 99 11.65 7.89 -20.49
N THR A 100 11.83 8.74 -19.47
CA THR A 100 11.67 8.40 -18.05
C THR A 100 10.29 7.82 -17.72
N LEU A 101 9.24 8.18 -18.48
CA LEU A 101 7.91 7.62 -18.29
C LEU A 101 7.92 6.10 -18.48
N ALA A 102 8.67 5.58 -19.45
CA ALA A 102 8.70 4.15 -19.77
C ALA A 102 9.22 3.30 -18.61
N ASP A 103 10.07 3.86 -17.75
CA ASP A 103 10.55 3.15 -16.57
C ASP A 103 9.42 2.95 -15.56
N TRP A 104 8.50 3.91 -15.42
CA TRP A 104 7.48 3.92 -14.37
C TRP A 104 6.08 3.59 -14.86
N ALA A 105 5.87 3.56 -16.18
CA ALA A 105 4.64 3.17 -16.82
C ALA A 105 4.63 1.68 -17.18
N GLY A 106 3.53 1.00 -16.93
CA GLY A 106 3.35 -0.41 -17.28
C GLY A 106 1.88 -0.81 -17.34
N ALA A 107 1.48 -1.50 -18.41
CA ALA A 107 0.09 -1.87 -18.68
C ALA A 107 -0.87 -0.67 -18.55
N ARG A 108 -0.48 0.49 -19.12
CA ARG A 108 -1.22 1.77 -19.09
C ARG A 108 -1.37 2.40 -17.70
N ARG A 109 -0.61 1.97 -16.69
CA ARG A 109 -0.62 2.53 -15.33
C ARG A 109 0.70 3.24 -15.04
N LEU A 110 0.65 4.34 -14.30
CA LEU A 110 1.84 4.97 -13.72
C LEU A 110 2.07 4.46 -12.30
N CYS A 111 3.23 3.86 -12.07
CA CYS A 111 3.62 3.32 -10.78
C CYS A 111 4.68 4.21 -10.11
N ILE A 112 4.54 4.40 -8.80
CA ILE A 112 5.40 5.27 -8.00
C ILE A 112 6.47 4.51 -7.21
N ALA A 113 6.33 3.17 -7.17
CA ALA A 113 7.26 2.26 -6.51
C ALA A 113 7.14 0.88 -7.15
N ARG A 114 8.23 0.11 -7.10
CA ARG A 114 8.26 -1.26 -7.63
C ARG A 114 7.60 -2.26 -6.71
N ALA A 115 7.66 -1.98 -5.42
CA ALA A 115 7.21 -2.87 -4.37
C ALA A 115 6.94 -2.08 -3.10
N VAL A 116 6.56 -2.80 -2.05
CA VAL A 116 6.49 -2.26 -0.69
C VAL A 116 7.25 -3.17 0.25
N LYS A 117 7.79 -2.58 1.30
CA LYS A 117 8.56 -3.31 2.31
C LYS A 117 7.89 -3.16 3.66
N LEU A 118 7.83 -4.27 4.40
CA LEU A 118 7.49 -4.24 5.81
C LEU A 118 8.62 -3.52 6.56
N GLU A 119 8.30 -2.40 7.18
CA GLU A 119 9.25 -1.64 7.99
C GLU A 119 9.22 -2.13 9.44
N SER A 120 8.06 -2.08 10.08
CA SER A 120 7.93 -2.43 11.50
C SER A 120 6.52 -2.88 11.87
N VAL A 121 6.41 -3.52 13.04
CA VAL A 121 5.14 -3.76 13.73
C VAL A 121 5.22 -3.09 15.10
N ALA A 122 4.29 -2.20 15.41
CA ALA A 122 4.33 -1.37 16.62
C ALA A 122 2.94 -1.21 17.24
N ASN A 123 2.84 -0.44 18.32
CA ASN A 123 1.56 -0.11 19.00
C ASN A 123 0.71 -1.34 19.29
N ILE A 124 1.36 -2.37 19.85
CA ILE A 124 0.75 -3.65 20.19
C ILE A 124 -0.29 -3.40 21.28
N GLY A 125 -1.52 -3.80 20.98
CA GLY A 125 -2.64 -3.70 21.90
C GLY A 125 -2.62 -4.80 22.96
N ARG A 126 -3.74 -4.92 23.64
CA ARG A 126 -3.96 -5.98 24.62
C ARG A 126 -4.25 -7.31 23.91
N VAL A 127 -3.75 -8.40 24.50
CA VAL A 127 -4.15 -9.75 24.12
C VAL A 127 -5.53 -10.03 24.69
N ASP A 128 -6.49 -10.32 23.82
CA ASP A 128 -7.88 -10.61 24.18
C ASP A 128 -8.47 -11.69 23.25
N ASP A 129 -9.65 -12.21 23.60
CA ASP A 129 -10.39 -13.13 22.74
C ASP A 129 -10.99 -12.38 21.55
N MET A 130 -10.68 -12.85 20.35
CA MET A 130 -11.11 -12.29 19.08
C MET A 130 -11.91 -13.32 18.30
N ARG A 131 -12.85 -12.85 17.47
CA ARG A 131 -13.55 -13.72 16.51
C ARG A 131 -13.13 -13.36 15.09
N LEU A 132 -12.57 -14.32 14.37
CA LEU A 132 -12.32 -14.22 12.94
C LEU A 132 -13.18 -15.24 12.22
N ARG A 133 -13.97 -14.77 11.24
CA ARG A 133 -14.86 -15.63 10.43
C ARG A 133 -15.74 -16.58 11.25
N GLY A 134 -16.19 -16.12 12.41
CA GLY A 134 -17.03 -16.89 13.33
C GLY A 134 -16.29 -17.87 14.24
N LYS A 135 -14.97 -18.06 14.11
CA LYS A 135 -14.15 -18.88 15.01
C LYS A 135 -13.48 -18.02 16.10
N PRO A 136 -13.43 -18.49 17.35
CA PRO A 136 -12.72 -17.80 18.43
C PRO A 136 -11.20 -18.05 18.32
N TYR A 137 -10.43 -17.01 18.62
CA TYR A 137 -8.98 -17.03 18.69
C TYR A 137 -8.50 -16.15 19.83
N THR A 138 -7.39 -16.48 20.47
CA THR A 138 -6.63 -15.49 21.25
C THR A 138 -5.89 -14.59 20.28
N GLY A 139 -6.10 -13.28 20.37
CA GLY A 139 -5.60 -12.33 19.39
C GLY A 139 -5.10 -11.02 19.99
N VAL A 140 -4.38 -10.24 19.19
CA VAL A 140 -3.87 -8.93 19.54
C VAL A 140 -3.87 -8.01 18.31
N PRO A 141 -4.37 -6.76 18.43
CA PRO A 141 -4.24 -5.78 17.37
C PRO A 141 -2.87 -5.09 17.43
N ALA A 142 -2.26 -4.80 16.29
CA ALA A 142 -1.02 -4.03 16.19
C ALA A 142 -1.00 -3.19 14.92
N ASP A 143 -0.15 -2.16 14.91
CA ASP A 143 0.08 -1.32 13.74
C ASP A 143 1.21 -1.92 12.91
N VAL A 144 0.93 -2.20 11.65
CA VAL A 144 1.89 -2.69 10.66
C VAL A 144 2.26 -1.53 9.74
N ARG A 145 3.54 -1.16 9.75
CA ARG A 145 4.05 -0.06 8.94
C ARG A 145 4.76 -0.59 7.70
N TRP A 146 4.42 0.02 6.58
CA TRP A 146 4.94 -0.26 5.26
C TRP A 146 5.61 0.98 4.69
N VAL A 147 6.66 0.77 3.93
CA VAL A 147 7.35 1.79 3.15
C VAL A 147 7.40 1.38 1.68
N LEU A 148 7.55 2.36 0.79
CA LEU A 148 7.79 2.07 -0.63
C LEU A 148 9.17 1.42 -0.79
N ASP A 149 9.24 0.37 -1.59
CA ASP A 149 10.50 -0.23 -2.03
C ASP A 149 10.80 0.21 -3.46
N GLN A 150 12.01 0.76 -3.65
CA GLN A 150 12.43 1.45 -4.87
C GLN A 150 11.40 2.52 -5.32
N PRO A 151 11.19 3.57 -4.50
CA PRO A 151 10.32 4.68 -4.88
C PRO A 151 10.88 5.42 -6.10
N ALA A 152 9.98 6.03 -6.87
CA ALA A 152 10.38 6.84 -8.00
C ALA A 152 11.11 8.10 -7.55
N PRO A 153 12.23 8.48 -8.20
CA PRO A 153 13.09 9.56 -7.73
C PRO A 153 12.39 10.92 -7.74
N TRP A 154 11.41 11.12 -8.62
CA TRP A 154 10.63 12.35 -8.69
C TRP A 154 9.67 12.54 -7.49
N LEU A 155 9.52 11.54 -6.60
CA LEU A 155 8.82 11.69 -5.33
C LEU A 155 9.58 12.54 -4.30
N ASP A 156 10.86 12.85 -4.54
CA ASP A 156 11.63 13.77 -3.69
C ASP A 156 11.14 15.22 -3.80
N ASN A 157 10.35 15.54 -4.83
CA ASN A 157 9.66 16.82 -4.96
C ASN A 157 8.35 16.81 -4.13
N PRO A 158 8.22 17.64 -3.07
CA PRO A 158 7.04 17.62 -2.20
C PRO A 158 5.73 17.90 -2.93
N GLY A 159 5.72 18.82 -3.91
CA GLY A 159 4.52 19.16 -4.67
C GLY A 159 4.04 17.99 -5.55
N VAL A 160 4.98 17.24 -6.13
CA VAL A 160 4.66 16.02 -6.89
C VAL A 160 4.20 14.93 -5.93
N ALA A 161 4.89 14.72 -4.81
CA ALA A 161 4.55 13.70 -3.85
C ALA A 161 3.12 13.87 -3.29
N GLU A 162 2.77 15.09 -2.87
CA GLU A 162 1.43 15.40 -2.36
C GLU A 162 0.34 15.21 -3.40
N ALA A 163 0.60 15.59 -4.66
CA ALA A 163 -0.34 15.37 -5.75
C ALA A 163 -0.58 13.89 -6.01
N LEU A 164 0.50 13.09 -6.04
CA LEU A 164 0.40 11.66 -6.22
C LEU A 164 -0.34 10.97 -5.08
N ALA A 165 -0.17 11.42 -3.84
CA ALA A 165 -0.83 10.82 -2.67
C ALA A 165 -2.36 10.82 -2.80
N ARG A 166 -2.92 11.81 -3.50
CA ARG A 166 -4.35 11.94 -3.75
C ARG A 166 -4.86 10.96 -4.82
N GLU A 167 -4.01 10.58 -5.76
CA GLU A 167 -4.35 9.69 -6.88
C GLU A 167 -4.05 8.21 -6.59
N LEU A 168 -3.38 7.91 -5.47
CA LEU A 168 -3.13 6.53 -5.07
C LEU A 168 -4.41 5.88 -4.54
N PRO A 169 -4.70 4.63 -4.95
CA PRO A 169 -5.81 3.89 -4.38
C PRO A 169 -5.57 3.63 -2.89
N THR A 170 -6.66 3.39 -2.15
CA THR A 170 -6.55 2.80 -0.82
C THR A 170 -5.88 1.43 -0.94
N TRP A 171 -4.76 1.25 -0.26
CA TRP A 171 -4.03 -0.01 -0.28
C TRP A 171 -4.38 -0.79 0.99
N ARG A 172 -5.18 -1.85 0.81
CA ARG A 172 -5.64 -2.74 1.89
C ARG A 172 -6.20 -1.94 3.08
N SER A 173 -7.15 -1.06 2.78
CA SER A 173 -7.87 -0.21 3.74
C SER A 173 -7.03 0.87 4.45
N ALA A 174 -5.81 1.16 3.97
CA ALA A 174 -5.00 2.29 4.44
C ALA A 174 -4.56 3.19 3.27
N ARG A 175 -4.11 4.39 3.60
CA ARG A 175 -3.63 5.38 2.62
C ARG A 175 -2.14 5.63 2.79
N TRP A 176 -1.48 5.82 1.66
CA TRP A 176 -0.10 6.26 1.59
C TRP A 176 0.00 7.73 2.00
N GLN A 177 1.04 8.05 2.76
CA GLN A 177 1.32 9.41 3.22
C GLN A 177 2.79 9.73 3.00
N PRO A 178 3.11 10.94 2.49
CA PRO A 178 4.48 11.44 2.54
C PRO A 178 4.88 11.69 4.00
N ALA A 179 6.06 11.23 4.39
CA ALA A 179 6.64 11.48 5.71
C ALA A 179 8.13 11.86 5.58
N ALA A 180 8.72 12.31 6.70
CA ALA A 180 10.10 12.84 6.72
C ALA A 180 11.16 11.82 6.24
N GLN A 181 10.89 10.51 6.39
CA GLN A 181 11.80 9.42 5.98
C GLN A 181 11.33 8.74 4.68
N GLY A 182 10.47 9.42 3.92
CA GLY A 182 9.85 8.88 2.72
C GLY A 182 8.40 8.47 2.96
N TRP A 183 7.87 7.72 2.00
CA TRP A 183 6.47 7.35 1.98
C TRP A 183 6.17 6.20 2.93
N GLN A 184 5.13 6.38 3.73
CA GLN A 184 4.69 5.38 4.69
C GLN A 184 3.20 5.09 4.58
N LEU A 185 2.84 3.88 4.98
CA LEU A 185 1.46 3.45 5.15
C LEU A 185 1.38 2.61 6.42
N THR A 186 0.46 2.97 7.31
CA THR A 186 0.23 2.25 8.57
C THR A 186 -1.13 1.57 8.53
N GLN A 187 -1.16 0.29 8.84
CA GLN A 187 -2.38 -0.53 8.90
C GLN A 187 -2.58 -1.09 10.28
N ARG A 188 -3.80 -0.95 10.81
CA ARG A 188 -4.22 -1.72 11.98
C ARG A 188 -4.54 -3.14 11.55
N LYS A 189 -3.77 -4.12 12.03
CA LYS A 189 -3.99 -5.55 11.78
C LYS A 189 -4.22 -6.31 13.07
N ASN A 190 -5.02 -7.36 12.98
CA ASN A 190 -5.18 -8.34 14.05
C ASN A 190 -4.23 -9.50 13.81
N PHE A 191 -3.56 -9.94 14.86
CA PHE A 191 -2.77 -11.16 14.90
C PHE A 191 -3.48 -12.15 15.80
N VAL A 192 -3.48 -13.42 15.44
CA VAL A 192 -4.08 -14.49 16.23
C VAL A 192 -3.06 -15.58 16.51
N ARG A 193 -3.27 -16.27 17.61
CA ARG A 193 -2.42 -17.37 18.05
C ARG A 193 -2.96 -18.70 17.52
N ILE A 194 -2.15 -19.42 16.76
CA ILE A 194 -2.43 -20.75 16.21
C ILE A 194 -1.20 -21.62 16.48
N ASP A 195 -1.38 -22.78 17.12
CA ASP A 195 -0.29 -23.72 17.45
C ASP A 195 0.91 -23.02 18.12
N GLU A 196 0.63 -22.17 19.13
CA GLU A 196 1.59 -21.35 19.87
C GLU A 196 2.31 -20.25 19.04
N GLN A 197 1.99 -20.09 17.76
CA GLN A 197 2.56 -19.07 16.87
C GLN A 197 1.60 -17.92 16.60
N TRP A 198 2.12 -16.70 16.55
CA TRP A 198 1.37 -15.54 16.08
C TRP A 198 1.28 -15.54 14.56
N VAL A 199 0.08 -15.29 14.02
CA VAL A 199 -0.21 -15.30 12.59
C VAL A 199 -1.10 -14.10 12.26
N PRO A 200 -0.88 -13.38 11.15
CA PRO A 200 -1.80 -12.33 10.71
C PRO A 200 -3.22 -12.89 10.48
N GLY A 201 -4.23 -12.24 11.04
CA GLY A 201 -5.61 -12.73 11.03
C GLY A 201 -6.23 -12.85 9.65
N ASP A 202 -5.71 -12.13 8.65
CA ASP A 202 -6.12 -12.24 7.25
C ASP A 202 -5.69 -13.57 6.60
N ILE A 203 -4.68 -14.25 7.16
CA ILE A 203 -4.19 -15.55 6.66
C ILE A 203 -4.51 -16.73 7.58
N ALA A 204 -5.02 -16.47 8.79
CA ALA A 204 -5.32 -17.48 9.82
C ALA A 204 -6.26 -18.62 9.37
N ASP A 205 -7.12 -18.35 8.39
CA ASP A 205 -8.11 -19.31 7.86
C ASP A 205 -7.88 -19.64 6.36
N LEU A 206 -6.71 -19.29 5.79
CA LEU A 206 -6.40 -19.73 4.43
C LEU A 206 -6.15 -21.25 4.44
N PRO A 207 -6.81 -22.02 3.55
CA PRO A 207 -6.44 -23.41 3.34
C PRO A 207 -4.94 -23.48 2.98
N PRO A 208 -4.21 -24.55 3.38
CA PRO A 208 -2.84 -24.73 2.91
C PRO A 208 -2.82 -24.62 1.39
N ALA A 209 -1.92 -23.79 0.86
CA ALA A 209 -1.76 -23.61 -0.58
C ALA A 209 -1.60 -24.99 -1.21
N ARG A 210 -2.50 -25.36 -2.13
CA ARG A 210 -2.37 -26.62 -2.88
C ARG A 210 -1.05 -26.54 -3.64
N ALA A 211 -0.07 -27.33 -3.19
CA ALA A 211 1.15 -27.53 -3.95
C ALA A 211 0.78 -28.13 -5.32
N GLY A 212 1.10 -27.40 -6.40
CA GLY A 212 1.15 -27.93 -7.76
C GLY A 212 -0.20 -28.29 -8.39
N ALA A 213 -0.75 -27.36 -9.18
CA ALA A 213 -1.38 -27.74 -10.44
C ALA A 213 -0.50 -27.14 -11.54
N ALA A 214 0.58 -27.86 -11.87
CA ALA A 214 1.24 -27.69 -13.15
C ALA A 214 0.28 -28.22 -14.22
N LEU A 215 -0.08 -27.37 -15.17
CA LEU A 215 -0.59 -27.73 -16.48
C LEU A 215 0.36 -27.13 -17.52
#